data_AF-A0A2M7S5H9-F1
#
_entry.id   AF-A0A2M7S5H9-F1
#
_cell.length_a   1.000
_cell.length_b   1.000
_cell.length_c   1.000
_cell.angle_alpha   90.00
_cell.angle_beta   90.00
_cell.angle_gamma   90.00
#
_symmetry.space_group_name_H-M   'P 1'
#
loop_
_entity.id
_entity.type
_entity.pdbx_description
1 polymer ?
#
loop_
_entity_poly.entity_id
_entity_poly.type
_entity_poly.pdbx_seq_one_letter_code
_entity_poly.pdbx_strand_id
1 'polypeptide(L)'
;MKCDVIRKDISAYIDGELSGNENSIVETHFQKCPDCKRIFNEFTAQSKALREVAEIEPSPDFDVRFRAKVTKQDRRIPLAAEWPSLIFSPARLVFASIVLGVLVGGVIGRITFTHYLSSTPTKNMYFERFSLYAFNDFPRGSLGNAYLTLSTKR
;
A
#
# COMPACT_ATOMS: atom_id res chain seq x y z
N MET A 1 -0.77 7.95 27.12
CA MET A 1 0.34 8.02 26.15
C MET A 1 1.66 7.82 26.86
N LYS A 2 2.66 7.22 26.21
CA LYS A 2 3.94 6.85 26.84
C LYS A 2 4.90 8.05 26.89
N CYS A 3 5.62 8.22 28.00
CA CYS A 3 6.57 9.32 28.19
C CYS A 3 7.67 9.35 27.11
N ASP A 4 8.12 8.19 26.63
CA ASP A 4 9.17 8.10 25.60
C ASP A 4 8.77 8.73 24.27
N VAL A 5 7.47 8.69 23.93
CA VAL A 5 6.95 9.32 22.71
C VAL A 5 6.95 10.84 22.91
N ILE A 6 6.34 11.30 24.00
CA ILE A 6 6.24 12.72 24.32
C ILE A 6 7.61 13.37 24.42
N ARG A 7 8.59 12.71 25.04
CA ARG A 7 9.96 13.24 25.17
C ARG A 7 10.64 13.49 23.82
N LYS A 8 10.34 12.70 22.79
CA LYS A 8 10.86 12.92 21.44
C LYS A 8 10.17 14.10 20.75
N ASP A 9 8.89 14.30 21.05
CA ASP A 9 8.08 15.34 20.44
C ASP A 9 8.27 16.73 21.09
N ILE A 10 8.95 16.83 22.24
CA ILE A 10 9.18 18.10 22.95
C ILE A 10 9.89 19.13 22.07
N SER A 11 10.91 18.75 21.29
CA SER A 11 11.62 19.70 20.41
C SER A 11 10.69 20.22 19.31
N ALA A 12 10.03 19.30 18.59
CA ALA A 12 9.07 19.65 17.55
C ALA A 12 7.91 20.51 18.08
N TYR A 13 7.48 20.28 19.33
CA TYR A 13 6.49 21.13 20.00
C TYR A 13 7.01 22.56 20.22
N ILE A 14 8.25 22.72 20.70
CA ILE A 14 8.89 24.03 20.92
C ILE A 14 9.08 24.79 19.60
N ASP A 15 9.46 24.08 18.54
CA ASP A 15 9.74 24.64 17.22
C ASP A 15 8.46 24.87 16.38
N GLY A 16 7.30 24.41 16.85
CA GLY A 16 6.01 24.60 16.19
C GLY A 16 5.77 23.67 14.99
N GLU A 17 6.44 22.53 14.95
CA GLU A 17 6.41 21.56 13.83
C GLU A 17 5.29 20.52 13.95
N LEU A 18 4.66 20.41 15.12
CA LEU A 18 3.57 19.46 15.38
C LEU A 18 2.22 19.95 14.86
N SER A 19 1.39 19.02 14.39
CA SER A 19 -0.01 19.30 14.03
C SER A 19 -0.87 19.62 15.26
N GLY A 20 -2.05 20.22 15.05
CA GLY A 20 -2.94 20.63 16.15
C GLY A 20 -3.39 19.47 17.07
N ASN A 21 -3.58 18.28 16.50
CA ASN A 21 -3.91 17.08 17.28
C ASN A 21 -2.71 16.62 18.13
N GLU A 22 -1.50 16.64 17.57
CA GLU A 22 -0.27 16.28 18.28
C GLU A 22 0.05 17.26 19.42
N ASN A 23 -0.15 18.56 19.19
CA ASN A 23 -0.04 19.58 20.24
C ASN A 23 -0.99 19.29 21.41
N SER A 24 -2.27 19.02 21.12
CA SER A 24 -3.28 18.73 22.14
C SER A 24 -2.91 17.50 22.99
N ILE A 25 -2.32 16.49 22.33
CA ILE A 25 -1.84 15.27 22.96
C ILE A 25 -0.67 15.56 23.92
N VAL A 26 0.31 16.36 23.48
CA VAL A 26 1.47 16.76 24.29
C VAL A 26 1.03 17.60 25.50
N GLU A 27 0.15 18.57 25.29
CA GLU A 27 -0.40 19.42 26.35
C GLU A 27 -1.18 18.61 27.40
N THR A 28 -2.02 17.68 26.94
CA THR A 28 -2.75 16.76 27.83
C THR A 28 -1.79 15.91 28.64
N HIS A 29 -0.64 15.52 28.08
CA HIS A 29 0.38 14.77 28.79
C HIS A 29 1.10 15.62 29.84
N PHE A 30 1.45 16.87 29.54
CA PHE A 30 2.06 17.79 30.51
C PHE A 30 1.18 18.06 31.73
N GLN A 31 -0.15 18.03 31.58
CA GLN A 31 -1.07 18.13 32.71
C GLN A 31 -1.04 16.90 33.62
N LYS A 32 -0.71 15.72 33.07
CA LYS A 32 -0.78 14.43 33.78
C LYS A 32 0.58 13.90 34.23
N CYS A 33 1.68 14.38 33.64
CA CYS A 33 3.04 13.89 33.88
C CYS A 33 3.99 15.05 34.23
N PRO A 34 4.28 15.27 35.53
CA PRO A 34 5.21 16.30 35.99
C PRO A 34 6.63 16.14 35.43
N ASP A 35 7.09 14.90 35.20
CA ASP A 35 8.43 14.63 34.68
C ASP A 35 8.61 15.16 33.26
N CYS A 36 7.65 14.91 32.37
CA CYS A 36 7.70 15.42 31.00
C CYS A 36 7.57 16.94 30.97
N LYS A 37 6.77 17.53 31.88
CA LYS A 37 6.68 18.98 32.04
C LYS A 37 8.00 19.60 32.51
N ARG A 38 8.72 18.95 33.44
CA ARG A 38 10.05 19.37 33.87
C ARG A 38 11.05 19.38 32.70
N ILE A 39 11.08 18.31 31.91
CA ILE A 39 11.97 18.22 30.74
C ILE A 39 11.65 19.33 29.72
N PHE A 40 10.37 19.57 29.43
CA PHE A 40 9.96 20.68 28.58
C PHE A 40 10.47 22.03 29.08
N ASN A 41 10.37 22.30 30.38
CA ASN A 41 10.89 23.53 30.98
C ASN A 41 12.41 23.64 30.86
N GLU A 42 13.15 22.54 31.01
CA GLU A 42 14.61 22.50 30.85
C GLU A 42 15.02 22.84 29.42
N PHE A 43 14.36 22.27 28.42
CA PHE A 43 14.60 22.59 27.00
C PHE A 43 14.28 24.06 26.71
N THR A 44 13.16 24.56 27.23
CA THR A 44 12.74 25.96 27.04
C THR A 44 13.75 26.93 27.67
N ALA A 45 14.24 26.63 28.88
CA ALA A 45 15.26 27.44 29.55
C ALA A 45 16.58 27.49 28.76
N GLN A 46 17.02 26.34 28.23
CA GLN A 46 18.22 26.26 27.38
C GLN A 46 18.03 27.07 26.08
N SER A 47 16.90 26.91 25.40
CA SER A 47 16.58 27.67 24.18
C SER A 47 16.58 29.17 24.43
N LYS A 48 16.02 29.61 25.57
CA LYS A 48 16.03 31.03 25.97
C LYS A 48 17.46 31.53 26.21
N ALA A 49 18.29 30.78 26.94
CA ALA A 49 19.67 31.17 27.20
C ALA A 49 20.50 31.30 25.91
N LEU A 50 20.25 30.44 24.91
CA LEU A 50 20.91 30.53 23.60
C LEU A 50 20.46 31.75 22.79
N ARG A 51 19.20 32.21 22.96
CA ARG A 51 18.69 33.43 22.31
C ARG A 51 19.20 34.72 22.93
N GLU A 52 19.69 34.67 24.16
CA GLU A 52 20.31 35.81 24.85
C GLU A 52 21.76 36.07 24.40
N VAL A 53 22.32 35.19 23.54
CA VAL A 53 23.63 35.41 22.92
C VAL A 53 23.55 36.63 22.00
N ALA A 54 24.56 37.49 22.08
CA ALA A 54 24.64 38.72 21.29
C ALA A 54 24.46 38.44 19.80
N GLU A 55 23.69 39.31 19.14
CA GLU A 55 23.50 39.25 17.69
C GLU A 55 24.87 39.42 17.01
N ILE A 56 25.20 38.47 16.13
CA ILE A 56 26.47 38.46 15.41
C ILE A 56 26.26 39.26 14.13
N GLU A 57 26.91 40.42 14.02
CA GLU A 57 26.97 41.18 12.77
C GLU A 57 27.82 40.40 11.75
N PRO A 58 27.24 39.95 10.62
CA PRO A 58 28.02 39.26 9.60
C PRO A 58 29.00 40.22 8.91
N SER A 59 30.07 39.69 8.31
CA SER A 59 30.97 40.51 7.49
C SER A 59 30.20 41.17 6.34
N PRO A 60 30.53 42.40 5.90
CA PRO A 60 29.82 43.10 4.83
C PRO A 60 29.65 42.29 3.53
N ASP A 61 30.60 41.42 3.19
CA ASP A 61 30.57 40.59 1.98
C ASP A 61 29.94 39.20 2.18
N PHE A 62 29.33 38.93 3.34
CA PHE A 62 28.79 37.61 3.69
C PHE A 62 27.75 37.14 2.69
N ASP A 63 26.78 37.99 2.35
CA ASP A 63 25.69 37.65 1.43
C ASP A 63 26.20 37.28 0.04
N VAL A 64 27.17 38.04 -0.48
CA VAL A 64 27.79 37.79 -1.78
C VAL A 64 28.49 36.44 -1.78
N ARG A 65 29.29 36.16 -0.75
CA ARG A 65 30.02 34.89 -0.61
C ARG A 65 29.08 33.70 -0.39
N PHE A 66 28.02 33.88 0.39
CA PHE A 66 27.02 32.86 0.66
C PHE A 66 26.28 32.48 -0.62
N ARG A 67 25.73 33.46 -1.35
CA ARG A 67 25.02 33.24 -2.62
C ARG A 67 25.91 32.57 -3.67
N ALA A 68 27.17 32.97 -3.79
CA ALA A 68 28.13 32.35 -4.71
C ALA A 68 28.41 30.87 -4.39
N LYS A 69 28.34 30.46 -3.11
CA LYS A 69 28.50 29.06 -2.69
C LYS A 69 27.24 28.23 -2.91
N VAL A 70 26.08 28.74 -2.50
CA VAL A 70 24.79 28.02 -2.62
C VAL A 70 24.45 27.75 -4.08
N THR A 71 24.65 28.74 -4.96
CA THR A 71 24.37 28.60 -6.40
C THR A 71 25.32 27.64 -7.11
N LYS A 72 26.56 27.47 -6.64
CA LYS A 72 27.49 26.46 -7.18
C LYS A 72 27.10 25.03 -6.82
N GLN A 73 26.30 24.84 -5.78
CA GLN A 73 25.91 23.53 -5.27
C GLN A 73 24.64 22.99 -5.94
N ASP A 74 23.92 23.82 -6.70
CA ASP A 74 22.93 23.40 -7.69
C ASP A 74 23.67 22.82 -8.92
N ARG A 75 24.38 21.71 -8.70
CA ARG A 75 24.76 20.80 -9.78
C ARG A 75 23.46 20.24 -10.31
N ARG A 76 22.81 21.00 -11.19
CA ARG A 76 21.88 20.46 -12.16
C ARG A 76 22.54 19.23 -12.73
N ILE A 77 21.98 18.07 -12.43
CA ILE A 77 22.37 16.82 -13.08
C ILE A 77 22.23 17.14 -14.58
N PRO A 78 23.31 17.10 -15.37
CA PRO A 78 23.20 17.45 -16.78
C PRO A 78 22.18 16.50 -17.40
N LEU A 79 21.02 17.05 -17.79
CA LEU A 79 19.90 16.30 -18.37
C LEU A 79 20.33 15.55 -19.65
N ALA A 80 21.52 15.86 -20.19
CA ALA A 80 22.08 15.27 -21.40
C ALA A 80 23.11 14.15 -21.16
N ALA A 81 23.49 13.79 -19.92
CA ALA A 81 24.64 12.91 -19.71
C ALA A 81 24.35 11.40 -19.61
N GLU A 82 23.11 10.94 -19.43
CA GLU A 82 22.84 9.50 -19.21
C GLU A 82 21.55 8.96 -19.85
N TRP A 83 21.05 9.56 -20.93
CA TRP A 83 19.81 9.10 -21.58
C TRP A 83 19.92 7.85 -22.47
N PRO A 84 21.08 7.47 -23.07
CA PRO A 84 21.12 6.27 -23.90
C PRO A 84 21.19 4.95 -23.13
N SER A 85 21.56 4.92 -21.84
CA SER A 85 21.66 3.67 -21.07
C SER A 85 20.37 3.28 -20.35
N LEU A 86 19.51 4.26 -20.03
CA LEU A 86 18.25 3.99 -19.33
C LEU A 86 17.20 3.34 -20.25
N ILE A 87 17.12 3.73 -21.52
CA ILE A 87 16.12 3.16 -22.45
C ILE A 87 16.57 1.78 -22.96
N PHE A 88 17.88 1.55 -23.10
CA PHE A 88 18.46 0.33 -23.68
C PHE A 88 19.01 -0.67 -22.65
N SER A 89 18.60 -0.61 -21.38
CA SER A 89 18.91 -1.69 -20.44
C SER A 89 18.17 -2.98 -20.85
N PRO A 90 18.85 -4.14 -20.95
CA PRO A 90 18.22 -5.39 -21.41
C PRO A 90 17.02 -5.80 -20.54
N ALA A 91 17.03 -5.44 -19.25
CA ALA A 91 15.93 -5.70 -18.32
C ALA A 91 14.60 -5.00 -18.72
N ARG A 92 14.65 -3.80 -19.30
CA ARG A 92 13.44 -3.05 -19.70
C ARG A 92 12.83 -3.57 -21.00
N LEU A 93 13.67 -4.03 -21.94
CA LEU A 93 13.21 -4.69 -23.16
C LEU A 93 12.51 -6.02 -22.86
N VAL A 94 13.03 -6.78 -21.89
CA VAL A 94 12.38 -8.01 -21.42
C VAL A 94 11.04 -7.71 -20.74
N PHE A 95 10.96 -6.66 -19.92
CA PHE A 95 9.69 -6.30 -19.29
C PHE A 95 8.62 -5.87 -20.33
N ALA A 96 9.01 -5.06 -21.31
CA ALA A 96 8.10 -4.62 -22.37
C ALA A 96 7.55 -5.78 -23.22
N SER A 97 8.38 -6.80 -23.51
CA SER A 97 7.95 -7.98 -24.27
C SER A 97 7.00 -8.87 -23.48
N ILE A 98 7.23 -9.04 -22.17
CA ILE A 98 6.32 -9.78 -21.28
C ILE A 98 4.95 -9.09 -21.22
N VAL A 99 4.92 -7.77 -21.00
CA VAL A 99 3.66 -7.01 -20.93
C VAL A 99 2.88 -7.11 -22.24
N LEU A 100 3.57 -6.96 -23.39
CA LEU A 100 2.95 -7.10 -24.70
C LEU A 100 2.40 -8.51 -24.90
N GLY A 101 3.16 -9.55 -24.54
CA GLY A 101 2.74 -10.94 -24.62
C GLY A 101 1.50 -11.25 -23.77
N VAL A 102 1.43 -10.73 -22.54
CA VAL A 102 0.27 -10.90 -21.65
C VAL A 102 -0.96 -10.20 -22.21
N LEU A 103 -0.83 -8.98 -22.75
CA LEU A 103 -1.94 -8.25 -23.35
C LEU A 103 -2.47 -8.95 -24.60
N VAL A 104 -1.59 -9.33 -25.52
CA VAL A 104 -1.95 -10.03 -26.76
C VAL A 104 -2.55 -11.40 -26.44
N GLY A 105 -1.91 -12.17 -25.57
CA GLY A 105 -2.41 -13.48 -25.13
C GLY A 105 -3.76 -13.39 -24.42
N GLY A 106 -3.97 -12.38 -23.58
CA GLY A 106 -5.25 -12.14 -22.91
C GLY A 106 -6.39 -11.79 -23.89
N VAL A 107 -6.11 -10.99 -24.92
CA VAL A 107 -7.08 -10.65 -25.97
C VAL A 107 -7.44 -11.88 -26.80
N ILE A 108 -6.43 -12.61 -27.29
CA ILE A 108 -6.65 -13.83 -28.09
C ILE A 108 -7.41 -14.87 -27.26
N GLY A 109 -6.97 -15.11 -26.02
CA GLY A 109 -7.62 -16.04 -25.10
C GLY A 109 -9.09 -15.71 -24.87
N ARG A 110 -9.41 -14.42 -24.64
CA ARG A 110 -10.78 -13.95 -24.47
C ARG A 110 -11.62 -14.22 -25.72
N ILE A 111 -11.11 -13.91 -26.92
CA ILE A 111 -11.80 -14.16 -28.19
C ILE A 111 -12.08 -15.67 -28.36
N THR A 112 -11.05 -16.51 -28.19
CA THR A 112 -11.20 -17.97 -28.32
C THR A 112 -12.12 -18.56 -27.27
N PHE A 113 -12.09 -18.07 -26.04
CA PHE A 113 -12.96 -18.52 -24.95
C PHE A 113 -14.42 -18.13 -25.20
N THR A 114 -14.66 -16.91 -25.68
CA THR A 114 -16.01 -16.49 -26.08
C THR A 114 -16.54 -17.32 -27.26
N HIS A 115 -15.68 -17.68 -28.21
CA HIS A 115 -16.03 -18.59 -29.31
C HIS A 115 -16.29 -20.02 -28.84
N TYR A 116 -15.51 -20.52 -27.87
CA TYR A 116 -15.69 -21.84 -27.28
C TYR A 116 -17.03 -21.94 -26.53
N LEU A 117 -17.34 -20.94 -25.69
CA LEU A 117 -18.61 -20.86 -24.97
C LEU A 117 -19.83 -20.72 -25.88
N SER A 118 -19.68 -20.03 -27.01
CA SER A 118 -20.76 -19.92 -28.01
C SER A 118 -20.89 -21.15 -28.91
N SER A 119 -19.85 -21.99 -29.00
CA SER A 119 -19.83 -23.22 -29.81
C SER A 119 -20.18 -24.48 -29.01
N THR A 120 -20.29 -24.41 -27.68
CA THR A 120 -20.84 -25.51 -26.88
C THR A 120 -22.38 -25.47 -26.91
N PRO A 121 -23.06 -26.49 -27.47
CA PRO A 121 -24.50 -26.64 -27.28
C PRO A 121 -24.77 -26.97 -25.80
N THR A 122 -25.22 -25.93 -25.09
CA THR A 122 -26.23 -25.98 -24.03
C THR A 122 -26.39 -27.30 -23.27
N LYS A 123 -25.72 -27.36 -22.10
CA LYS A 123 -26.23 -27.87 -20.80
C LYS A 123 -26.71 -29.33 -20.66
N ASN A 124 -26.99 -30.08 -21.72
CA ASN A 124 -27.64 -31.40 -21.62
C ASN A 124 -26.65 -32.58 -21.65
N MET A 125 -25.43 -32.39 -22.16
CA MET A 125 -24.48 -33.49 -22.35
C MET A 125 -23.63 -33.83 -21.09
N TYR A 126 -23.54 -32.92 -20.12
CA TYR A 126 -22.87 -33.20 -18.84
C TYR A 126 -23.82 -33.74 -17.76
N PHE A 127 -25.13 -33.49 -17.91
CA PHE A 127 -26.14 -33.91 -16.92
C PHE A 127 -26.48 -35.40 -17.03
N GLU A 128 -26.36 -36.02 -18.21
CA GLU A 128 -26.62 -37.45 -18.40
C GLU A 128 -25.56 -38.37 -17.78
N ARG A 129 -24.32 -37.88 -17.56
CA ARG A 129 -23.22 -38.72 -17.06
C ARG A 129 -23.14 -38.79 -15.53
N PHE A 130 -23.91 -37.95 -14.83
CA PHE A 130 -23.94 -37.84 -13.36
C PHE A 130 -25.38 -37.93 -12.80
N SER A 131 -26.34 -38.48 -13.54
CA SER A 131 -27.73 -38.67 -13.09
C SER A 131 -27.90 -39.89 -12.16
N LEU A 132 -27.30 -39.81 -10.98
CA LEU A 132 -27.57 -40.72 -9.85
C LEU A 132 -28.94 -40.49 -9.18
N TYR A 133 -29.79 -39.66 -9.80
CA TYR A 133 -31.14 -39.30 -9.35
C TYR A 133 -32.25 -39.68 -10.34
N ALA A 134 -31.97 -40.58 -11.29
CA ALA A 134 -33.01 -41.25 -12.08
C ALA A 134 -33.48 -42.54 -11.37
N PHE A 135 -33.97 -42.42 -10.14
CA PHE A 135 -34.83 -43.45 -9.55
C PHE A 135 -36.19 -43.38 -10.24
N ASN A 136 -36.24 -43.83 -11.50
CA ASN A 136 -37.50 -44.24 -12.11
C ASN A 136 -38.08 -45.38 -11.25
N ASP A 137 -39.41 -45.46 -11.15
CA ASP A 137 -40.11 -46.51 -10.41
C ASP A 137 -39.46 -47.87 -10.67
N PHE A 138 -39.18 -48.62 -9.60
CA PHE A 138 -38.55 -49.93 -9.71
C PHE A 138 -39.33 -50.78 -10.73
N PRO A 139 -38.67 -51.35 -11.76
CA PRO A 139 -39.38 -52.12 -12.76
C PRO A 139 -40.20 -53.23 -12.09
N ARG A 140 -41.44 -53.42 -12.57
CA ARG A 140 -42.36 -54.44 -12.03
C ARG A 140 -41.68 -55.81 -12.09
N GLY A 141 -41.63 -56.50 -10.94
CA GLY A 141 -40.96 -57.79 -10.79
C GLY A 141 -39.54 -57.76 -10.22
N SER A 142 -38.95 -56.58 -9.98
CA SER A 142 -37.66 -56.48 -9.28
C SER A 142 -37.78 -56.74 -7.77
N LEU A 143 -36.68 -57.19 -7.15
CA LEU A 143 -36.60 -57.39 -5.69
C LEU A 143 -36.89 -56.11 -4.91
N GLY A 144 -36.44 -54.94 -5.40
CA GLY A 144 -36.72 -53.64 -4.80
C GLY A 144 -38.21 -53.29 -4.79
N ASN A 145 -38.90 -53.52 -5.90
CA ASN A 145 -40.36 -53.34 -5.98
C ASN A 145 -41.11 -54.31 -5.05
N ALA A 146 -40.65 -55.57 -4.95
CA ALA A 146 -41.24 -56.57 -4.07
C ALA A 146 -41.06 -56.21 -2.58
N TYR A 147 -39.87 -55.74 -2.18
CA TYR A 147 -39.61 -55.27 -0.83
C TYR A 147 -40.50 -54.07 -0.46
N LEU A 148 -40.60 -53.07 -1.34
CA LEU A 148 -41.47 -51.91 -1.11
C LEU A 148 -42.94 -52.33 -0.97
N THR A 149 -43.43 -53.19 -1.87
CA THR A 149 -44.81 -53.71 -1.83
C THR A 149 -45.11 -54.47 -0.53
N LEU A 150 -44.15 -55.21 0.01
CA LEU A 150 -44.29 -55.89 1.30
C LEU A 150 -44.24 -54.91 2.48
N SER A 151 -43.44 -53.84 2.39
CA SER A 151 -43.26 -52.86 3.46
C SER A 151 -44.40 -51.85 3.59
N THR A 152 -45.12 -51.54 2.50
CA THR A 152 -46.22 -50.56 2.48
C THR A 152 -47.60 -51.16 2.72
N LYS A 153 -47.71 -52.49 2.85
CA LYS A 153 -48.98 -53.22 3.05
C LYS A 153 -49.28 -53.53 4.52
N ARG A 154 -49.04 -52.57 5.42
CA ARG A 154 -49.46 -52.64 6.82
C ARG A 154 -50.61 -51.69 7.08
#